data_AF-A0A2N5JLS3-F1
#
_entry.id   AF-A0A2N5JLS3-F1
#
_cell.length_a   1.000
_cell.length_b   1.000
_cell.length_c   1.000
_cell.angle_alpha   90.00
_cell.angle_beta   90.00
_cell.angle_gamma   90.00
#
_symmetry.space_group_name_H-M   'P 1'
#
loop_
_entity.id
_entity.type
_entity.pdbx_description
1 polymer ?
#
loop_
_entity_poly.entity_id
_entity_poly.type
_entity_poly.pdbx_seq_one_letter_code
_entity_poly.pdbx_strand_id
1 'polypeptide(L)'
;MSAENILGLLLEEFLAEKLADYGWYCCWGESVQHVDFCNVDGSLLQVKNRSNTENSSSSKVRIKQPIEKWHRVDAKTGSYRWSYFNNKYNTDRFSEDNFITFVQQVLVHNPDALAIEESSPWKSLSDLSN
;
A
#
# COMPACT_ATOMS: atom_id res chain seq x y z
N MET A 1 -7.24 -5.31 12.77
CA MET A 1 -7.62 -6.11 11.60
C MET A 1 -8.27 -5.26 10.50
N SER A 2 -9.51 -4.75 10.62
CA SER A 2 -10.17 -3.98 9.53
C SER A 2 -9.34 -2.77 9.04
N ALA A 3 -8.90 -1.90 9.96
CA ALA A 3 -8.10 -0.72 9.61
C ALA A 3 -6.73 -1.06 9.00
N GLU A 4 -6.12 -2.18 9.38
CA GLU A 4 -4.83 -2.61 8.83
C GLU A 4 -4.97 -3.13 7.40
N ASN A 5 -6.08 -3.79 7.08
CA ASN A 5 -6.39 -4.25 5.73
C ASN A 5 -6.68 -3.06 4.80
N ILE A 6 -7.50 -2.11 5.25
CA ILE A 6 -7.80 -0.88 4.50
C ILE A 6 -6.52 -0.07 4.26
N LEU A 7 -5.64 0.02 5.26
CA LEU A 7 -4.36 0.70 5.12
C LEU A 7 -3.47 0.06 4.05
N GLY A 8 -3.52 -1.28 3.89
CA GLY A 8 -2.84 -1.98 2.81
C GLY A 8 -3.38 -1.58 1.43
N LEU A 9 -4.71 -1.56 1.28
CA LEU A 9 -5.36 -1.17 0.02
C LEU A 9 -5.06 0.28 -0.35
N LEU A 10 -5.12 1.21 0.61
CA LEU A 10 -4.78 2.62 0.38
C LEU A 10 -3.31 2.81 0.01
N LEU A 11 -2.42 1.98 0.56
CA LEU A 11 -1.00 1.99 0.19
C LEU A 11 -0.80 1.54 -1.26
N GLU A 12 -1.49 0.49 -1.69
CA GLU A 12 -1.47 0.05 -3.08
C GLU A 12 -2.03 1.11 -4.02
N GLU A 13 -3.15 1.76 -3.67
CA GLU A 13 -3.74 2.83 -4.47
C GLU A 13 -2.81 4.04 -4.62
N PHE A 14 -2.22 4.50 -3.51
CA PHE A 14 -1.23 5.58 -3.54
C PHE A 14 -0.05 5.25 -4.46
N LEU A 15 0.48 4.02 -4.36
CA LEU A 15 1.58 3.58 -5.20
C LEU A 15 1.15 3.41 -6.67
N ALA A 16 -0.08 3.01 -6.94
CA ALA A 16 -0.60 2.92 -8.31
C ALA A 16 -0.60 4.29 -8.99
N GLU A 17 -1.03 5.34 -8.30
CA GLU A 17 -0.99 6.71 -8.85
C GLU A 17 0.44 7.19 -9.13
N LYS A 18 1.38 6.93 -8.21
CA LYS A 18 2.75 7.46 -8.34
C LYS A 18 3.64 6.62 -9.25
N LEU A 19 3.49 5.30 -9.25
CA LEU A 19 4.33 4.39 -10.02
C LEU A 19 3.89 4.25 -11.48
N ALA A 20 2.66 4.67 -11.82
CA ALA A 20 2.18 4.71 -13.21
C ALA A 20 3.10 5.52 -14.13
N ASP A 21 3.64 6.65 -13.65
CA ASP A 21 4.62 7.48 -14.37
C ASP A 21 5.89 6.71 -14.77
N TYR A 22 6.18 5.62 -14.08
CA TYR A 22 7.36 4.77 -14.27
C TYR A 22 7.01 3.42 -14.90
N GLY A 23 5.81 3.29 -15.47
CA GLY A 23 5.36 2.10 -16.21
C GLY A 23 4.93 0.93 -15.33
N TRP A 24 4.68 1.15 -14.05
CA TRP A 24 4.09 0.13 -13.17
C TRP A 24 2.57 0.19 -13.18
N TYR A 25 1.95 -0.97 -13.08
CA TYR A 25 0.50 -1.14 -13.02
C TYR A 25 0.14 -2.09 -11.88
N CYS A 26 -0.85 -1.71 -11.09
CA CYS A 26 -1.35 -2.52 -9.99
C CYS A 26 -2.13 -3.73 -10.50
N CYS A 27 -1.85 -4.91 -9.93
CA CYS A 27 -2.48 -6.18 -10.25
C CYS A 27 -3.77 -6.37 -9.45
N TRP A 28 -4.74 -5.48 -9.66
CA TRP A 28 -6.00 -5.43 -8.92
C TRP A 28 -6.72 -6.78 -8.86
N GLY A 29 -7.32 -7.07 -7.71
CA GLY A 29 -8.12 -8.28 -7.51
C GLY A 29 -7.33 -9.58 -7.63
N GLU A 30 -6.03 -9.56 -7.35
CA GLU A 30 -5.14 -10.73 -7.47
C GLU A 30 -5.04 -11.28 -8.91
N SER A 31 -5.11 -10.38 -9.90
CA SER A 31 -4.97 -10.74 -11.32
C SER A 31 -3.66 -11.49 -11.62
N VAL A 32 -2.61 -11.24 -10.82
CA VAL A 32 -1.36 -11.99 -10.81
C VAL A 32 -1.09 -12.46 -9.38
N GLN A 33 -1.00 -13.77 -9.19
CA GLN A 33 -0.84 -14.35 -7.86
C GLN A 33 0.44 -13.85 -7.17
N HIS A 34 0.28 -13.37 -5.94
CA HIS A 34 1.35 -12.90 -5.05
C HIS A 34 2.17 -11.71 -5.57
N VAL A 35 1.65 -10.97 -6.55
CA VAL A 35 2.26 -9.77 -7.13
C VAL A 35 1.26 -8.64 -7.03
N ASP A 36 1.71 -7.49 -6.52
CA ASP A 36 0.85 -6.30 -6.37
C ASP A 36 1.05 -5.34 -7.54
N PHE A 37 2.25 -5.29 -8.12
CA PHE A 37 2.54 -4.48 -9.30
C PHE A 37 3.39 -5.21 -10.34
N CYS A 38 3.08 -4.97 -11.62
CA CYS A 38 3.90 -5.36 -12.76
C CYS A 38 4.37 -4.13 -13.53
N ASN A 39 5.57 -4.19 -14.09
CA ASN A 39 6.11 -3.14 -14.95
C ASN A 39 6.11 -3.57 -16.42
N VAL A 40 6.09 -2.60 -17.34
CA VAL A 40 6.25 -2.84 -18.79
C VAL A 40 7.55 -3.57 -19.15
N ASP A 41 8.59 -3.45 -18.33
CA ASP A 41 9.86 -4.17 -18.50
C ASP A 41 9.84 -5.62 -17.99
N GLY A 42 8.70 -6.07 -17.43
CA GLY A 42 8.51 -7.39 -16.85
C GLY A 42 8.92 -7.53 -15.38
N SER A 43 9.34 -6.46 -14.71
CA SER A 43 9.61 -6.46 -13.28
C SER A 43 8.33 -6.68 -12.47
N LEU A 44 8.45 -7.40 -11.36
CA LEU A 44 7.35 -7.73 -10.46
C LEU A 44 7.66 -7.20 -9.06
N LEU A 45 6.67 -6.59 -8.43
CA LEU A 45 6.79 -5.98 -7.11
C LEU A 45 5.65 -6.46 -6.20
N GLN A 46 6.02 -6.84 -4.99
CA GLN A 46 5.13 -7.11 -3.87
C GLN A 46 5.35 -6.05 -2.79
N VAL A 47 4.27 -5.40 -2.38
CA VAL A 47 4.21 -4.33 -1.41
C VAL A 47 3.65 -4.85 -0.09
N LYS A 48 4.23 -4.39 1.01
CA LYS A 48 3.74 -4.69 2.35
C LYS A 48 3.66 -3.43 3.18
N ASN A 49 2.67 -3.33 4.06
CA ASN A 49 2.65 -2.22 4.99
C ASN A 49 3.79 -2.32 6.03
N ARG A 50 4.15 -3.53 6.46
CA ARG A 50 5.21 -3.76 7.47
C ARG A 50 6.14 -4.90 7.10
N SER A 51 7.40 -4.84 7.56
CA SER A 51 8.42 -5.85 7.23
C SER A 51 8.15 -7.23 7.85
N ASN A 52 7.45 -7.30 8.98
CA ASN A 52 7.08 -8.55 9.64
C ASN A 52 5.74 -9.13 9.18
N THR A 53 5.11 -8.55 8.16
CA THR A 53 3.89 -9.09 7.56
C THR A 53 4.25 -10.28 6.67
N GLU A 54 4.67 -11.38 7.27
CA GLU A 54 5.04 -12.61 6.58
C GLU A 54 3.88 -13.61 6.65
N ASN A 55 3.05 -13.63 5.60
CA ASN A 55 2.13 -14.74 5.42
C ASN A 55 2.90 -15.91 4.78
N SER A 56 2.79 -17.08 5.39
CA SER A 56 3.45 -18.35 5.01
C SER A 56 3.06 -18.88 3.62
N SER A 57 2.11 -18.21 2.95
CA SER A 57 1.67 -18.47 1.58
C SER A 57 2.55 -17.80 0.51
N SER A 58 3.48 -16.91 0.86
CA SER A 58 4.36 -16.22 -0.12
C SER A 58 5.57 -17.04 -0.62
N SER A 59 5.62 -18.34 -0.29
CA SER A 59 6.81 -19.18 -0.46
C SER A 59 6.80 -20.08 -1.72
N LYS A 60 5.75 -20.04 -2.56
CA LYS A 60 5.61 -20.97 -3.68
C LYS A 60 5.04 -20.33 -4.93
N VAL A 61 5.80 -19.43 -5.55
CA VAL A 61 5.52 -18.98 -6.91
C VAL A 61 6.62 -19.47 -7.84
N ARG A 62 6.29 -20.44 -8.69
CA ARG A 62 7.16 -20.95 -9.77
C ARG A 62 7.13 -19.99 -10.97
N ILE A 63 7.45 -18.71 -10.75
CA ILE A 63 7.75 -17.79 -11.85
C ILE A 63 9.27 -17.73 -11.96
N LYS A 64 9.82 -17.86 -13.18
CA LYS A 64 11.27 -17.85 -13.44
C LYS A 64 11.94 -16.49 -13.13
N GLN A 65 11.17 -15.53 -12.65
CA GLN A 65 11.54 -14.14 -12.44
C GLN A 65 11.39 -13.80 -10.95
N PRO A 66 12.40 -13.21 -10.32
CA PRO A 66 12.33 -12.84 -8.91
C PRO A 66 11.30 -11.71 -8.71
N ILE A 67 10.39 -11.88 -7.74
CA ILE A 67 9.46 -10.84 -7.30
C ILE A 67 10.18 -9.98 -6.27
N GLU A 68 10.33 -8.68 -6.56
CA GLU A 68 10.89 -7.72 -5.62
C GLU A 68 9.92 -7.49 -4.46
N LYS A 69 10.42 -7.45 -3.23
CA LYS A 69 9.60 -7.22 -2.03
C LYS A 69 9.97 -5.89 -1.40
N TRP A 70 9.01 -4.99 -1.30
CA TRP A 70 9.15 -3.70 -0.61
C TRP A 70 8.16 -3.61 0.55
N HIS A 71 8.54 -2.90 1.62
CA HIS A 71 7.66 -2.66 2.75
C HIS A 71 7.70 -1.20 3.18
N ARG A 72 6.57 -0.61 3.56
CA ARG A 72 6.49 0.79 3.99
C ARG A 72 7.25 1.04 5.29
N VAL A 73 7.00 0.22 6.32
CA VAL A 73 7.57 0.39 7.66
C VAL A 73 8.41 -0.81 8.08
N ASP A 74 9.63 -0.57 8.54
CA ASP A 74 10.45 -1.59 9.19
C ASP A 74 9.91 -1.90 10.60
N ALA A 75 9.53 -3.14 10.86
CA ALA A 75 8.99 -3.55 12.16
C ALA A 75 10.00 -3.44 13.32
N LYS A 76 11.31 -3.53 13.05
CA LYS A 76 12.36 -3.49 14.07
C LYS A 76 12.78 -2.06 14.39
N THR A 77 12.94 -1.23 13.36
CA THR A 77 13.45 0.15 13.54
C THR A 77 12.36 1.21 13.53
N GLY A 78 11.15 0.90 13.05
CA GLY A 78 10.07 1.86 12.84
C GLY A 78 10.32 2.82 11.67
N SER A 79 11.40 2.62 10.90
CA SER A 79 11.79 3.54 9.83
C SER A 79 10.96 3.30 8.57
N TYR A 80 10.60 4.39 7.90
CA TYR A 80 9.95 4.34 6.59
C TYR A 80 10.93 4.03 5.47
N ARG A 81 10.51 3.29 4.44
CA ARG A 81 11.35 2.87 3.30
C ARG A 81 11.07 3.60 1.99
N TRP A 82 10.42 4.77 2.06
CA TRP A 82 10.10 5.59 0.88
C TRP A 82 11.34 6.00 0.07
N SER A 83 12.50 6.14 0.73
CA SER A 83 13.77 6.46 0.08
C SER A 83 14.16 5.47 -1.03
N TYR A 84 13.66 4.23 -0.98
CA TYR A 84 13.83 3.26 -2.04
C TYR A 84 13.33 3.81 -3.40
N PHE A 85 12.08 4.28 -3.46
CA PHE A 85 11.49 4.80 -4.70
C PHE A 85 12.10 6.15 -5.10
N ASN A 86 12.33 7.02 -4.12
CA ASN A 86 12.97 8.33 -4.35
C ASN A 86 14.35 8.20 -4.98
N ASN A 87 15.18 7.27 -4.49
CA ASN A 87 16.50 7.01 -5.06
C ASN A 87 16.41 6.35 -6.44
N LYS A 88 15.47 5.40 -6.61
CA LYS A 88 15.29 4.66 -7.88
C LYS A 88 14.86 5.58 -9.02
N TYR A 89 13.99 6.54 -8.75
CA TYR A 89 13.41 7.42 -9.76
C TYR A 89 13.89 8.88 -9.68
N ASN A 90 14.88 9.16 -8.84
CA ASN A 90 15.44 10.48 -8.59
C ASN A 90 14.35 11.55 -8.35
N THR A 91 13.51 11.30 -7.35
CA THR A 91 12.35 12.14 -6.98
C THR A 91 12.21 12.22 -5.46
N ASP A 92 11.33 13.09 -4.97
CA ASP A 92 10.97 13.26 -3.57
C ASP A 92 9.47 13.02 -3.30
N ARG A 93 8.72 12.59 -4.32
CA ARG A 93 7.26 12.40 -4.26
C ARG A 93 6.82 11.25 -3.36
N PHE A 94 7.69 10.30 -3.05
CA PHE A 94 7.38 9.22 -2.13
C PHE A 94 7.79 9.62 -0.71
N SER A 95 6.80 9.90 0.13
CA SER A 95 7.02 10.25 1.53
C SER A 95 5.82 9.82 2.37
N GLU A 96 6.03 9.70 3.67
CA GLU A 96 4.95 9.39 4.60
C GLU A 96 3.91 10.52 4.62
N ASP A 97 4.36 11.77 4.56
CA ASP A 97 3.46 12.94 4.55
C ASP A 97 2.55 12.96 3.31
N ASN A 98 3.10 12.61 2.14
CA ASN A 98 2.31 12.52 0.91
C ASN A 98 1.31 11.36 0.98
N PHE A 99 1.71 10.24 1.56
CA PHE A 99 0.82 9.11 1.78
C PHE A 99 -0.31 9.45 2.76
N ILE A 100 -0.01 10.10 3.89
CA ILE A 100 -1.02 10.55 4.85
C ILE A 100 -1.99 11.53 4.18
N THR A 101 -1.46 12.49 3.40
CA THR A 101 -2.27 13.46 2.66
C THR A 101 -3.21 12.76 1.68
N PHE A 102 -2.71 11.76 0.94
CA PHE A 102 -3.52 10.95 0.04
C PHE A 102 -4.63 10.21 0.80
N VAL A 103 -4.31 9.53 1.90
CA VAL A 103 -5.31 8.82 2.72
C VAL A 103 -6.39 9.77 3.21
N GLN A 104 -6.03 10.93 3.74
CA GLN A 104 -6.99 11.94 4.18
C GLN A 104 -7.90 12.39 3.04
N GLN A 105 -7.36 12.63 1.85
CA GLN A 105 -8.14 13.02 0.68
C GLN A 105 -9.13 11.93 0.27
N VAL A 106 -8.69 10.67 0.19
CA VAL A 106 -9.58 9.54 -0.16
C VAL A 106 -10.73 9.44 0.84
N LEU A 107 -10.45 9.52 2.13
CA LEU A 107 -11.46 9.37 3.18
C LEU A 107 -12.43 10.56 3.26
N VAL A 108 -11.98 11.77 2.94
CA VAL A 108 -12.86 12.96 2.87
C VAL A 108 -13.81 12.87 1.68
N HIS A 109 -13.35 12.39 0.53
CA HIS A 109 -14.19 12.30 -0.69
C HIS A 109 -15.01 11.02 -0.75
N ASN A 110 -14.61 9.98 -0.01
CA ASN A 110 -15.29 8.70 0.06
C ASN A 110 -15.25 8.16 1.50
N PRO A 111 -16.07 8.71 2.42
CA PRO A 111 -16.11 8.27 3.81
C PRO A 111 -16.53 6.79 3.96
N ASP A 112 -17.29 6.26 3.00
CA ASP A 112 -17.72 4.86 2.96
C ASP A 112 -16.56 3.87 2.71
N ALA A 113 -15.37 4.37 2.30
CA ALA A 113 -14.16 3.56 2.19
C ALA A 113 -13.69 3.00 3.55
N LEU A 114 -14.07 3.66 4.65
CA LEU A 114 -13.88 3.13 5.99
C LEU A 114 -15.06 2.23 6.39
N ALA A 115 -14.85 0.92 6.38
CA ALA A 115 -15.77 -0.03 7.00
C ALA A 115 -15.69 0.10 8.54
N ILE A 116 -16.42 1.07 9.10
CA ILE A 116 -16.59 1.22 10.55
C ILE A 116 -17.69 0.27 11.01
N GLU A 117 -17.34 -0.74 11.82
CA GLU A 117 -18.32 -1.64 12.43
C GLU A 117 -19.37 -0.84 13.23
N GLU A 118 -20.64 -1.29 13.22
CA GLU A 118 -21.72 -0.55 13.87
C GLU A 118 -21.53 -0.39 15.38
N SER A 119 -20.80 -1.30 16.01
CA SER A 119 -20.42 -1.26 17.43
C SER A 119 -19.08 -0.55 17.69
N SER A 120 -18.49 0.09 16.68
CA SER A 120 -17.20 0.78 16.86
C SER A 120 -17.37 1.98 17.80
N PRO A 121 -16.56 2.08 18.87
CA PRO A 121 -16.59 3.23 19.77
C PRO A 121 -16.23 4.55 19.08
N TRP A 122 -15.73 4.50 17.85
CA TRP A 122 -15.37 5.66 17.03
C TRP A 122 -16.56 6.26 16.25
N LYS A 123 -17.72 5.58 16.18
CA LYS A 123 -18.94 6.13 15.54
C LYS A 123 -19.49 7.36 16.28
N SER A 124 -19.38 7.39 17.61
CA SER A 124 -19.89 8.53 18.40
C SER A 124 -19.11 9.83 18.16
N LEU A 125 -17.89 9.74 17.62
CA LEU A 125 -17.04 10.91 17.32
C LEU A 125 -17.32 11.49 15.93
N SER A 126 -17.73 10.68 14.95
CA SER A 126 -18.11 11.18 13.62
C SER A 126 -19.42 11.98 13.63
N ASP A 127 -20.33 11.65 14.56
CA ASP A 127 -21.63 12.33 14.69
C ASP A 127 -21.52 13.68 15.42
N LEU A 128 -20.37 13.98 16.06
CA LEU A 128 -20.13 15.25 16.78
C LEU A 128 -19.48 16.33 15.90
N SER A 129 -19.08 16.00 14.67
CA SER A 129 -18.39 16.91 13.75
C SER A 129 -19.25 17.43 12.59
N ASN A 130 -20.56 17.20 12.62
CA ASN A 130 -21.53 17.77 11.67
C ASN A 130 -22.24 19.00 12.25
#